data_AF-A0A7V9HWF2-F1
#
_entry.id   AF-A0A7V9HWF2-F1
#
_cell.length_a   1.000
_cell.length_b   1.000
_cell.length_c   1.000
_cell.angle_alpha   90.00
_cell.angle_beta   90.00
_cell.angle_gamma   90.00
#
_symmetry.space_group_name_H-M   'P 1'
#
loop_
_entity.id
_entity.type
_entity.pdbx_description
1 polymer ?
#
loop_
_entity_poly.entity_id
_entity_poly.type
_entity_poly.pdbx_seq_one_letter_code
_entity_poly.pdbx_strand_id
1 'polypeptide(L)'
;MNTRFSRPRVSSIILTTVSLVAVLFPSAKAQGRVLGRRIGIVVDERLSVLRASPDLSGKLQRRIGRGRPVNITGQHRSRDGVLYYSVKVTRRTRGWLQKEAIIVPRRAGDDERLLRLINASAEFERVARARIFLNAFPHSPLRPRVLLLLGDAAEQAAVRLSHDASRRLSTDEMQANGAPVFSYYLNYGGLDRYNRQGVRFAYDSDQRKFHYEGASWREIIRRYPRSPEAAQARARLAPRAEIK
;
A
#
# COMPACT_ATOMS: atom_id res chain seq x y z
N MET A 1 -17.83 81.69 11.02
CA MET A 1 -18.48 81.63 9.70
C MET A 1 -18.61 80.17 9.28
N ASN A 2 -19.85 79.79 8.96
CA ASN A 2 -20.26 78.49 8.45
C ASN A 2 -19.57 78.15 7.13
N THR A 3 -19.21 76.88 6.94
CA THR A 3 -19.70 76.07 5.80
C THR A 3 -19.44 74.59 6.08
N ARG A 4 -20.55 73.85 6.23
CA ARG A 4 -20.62 72.38 6.28
C ARG A 4 -20.38 71.82 4.88
N PHE A 5 -19.56 70.79 4.75
CA PHE A 5 -19.67 69.82 3.66
C PHE A 5 -19.79 68.41 4.25
N SER A 6 -21.00 67.87 4.11
CA SER A 6 -21.36 66.48 4.40
C SER A 6 -20.98 65.62 3.20
N ARG A 7 -20.28 64.51 3.45
CA ARG A 7 -20.16 63.37 2.51
C ARG A 7 -20.15 62.03 3.25
N PRO A 8 -20.59 60.96 2.58
CA PRO A 8 -21.49 59.97 3.15
C PRO A 8 -20.82 58.79 3.85
N ARG A 9 -21.60 58.16 4.73
CA ARG A 9 -21.32 56.89 5.41
C ARG A 9 -21.05 55.78 4.38
N VAL A 10 -19.84 55.26 4.37
CA VAL A 10 -19.53 53.97 3.73
C VAL A 10 -19.45 52.93 4.85
N SER A 11 -20.54 52.20 5.00
CA SER A 11 -20.65 51.04 5.88
C SER A 11 -19.79 49.90 5.32
N SER A 12 -18.61 49.69 5.88
CA SER A 12 -17.77 48.53 5.56
C SER A 12 -18.35 47.27 6.20
N ILE A 13 -19.16 46.55 5.43
CA ILE A 13 -19.54 45.16 5.70
C ILE A 13 -18.32 44.30 5.41
N ILE A 14 -17.63 43.84 6.46
CA ILE A 14 -16.59 42.83 6.36
C ILE A 14 -17.30 41.48 6.25
N LEU A 15 -17.54 41.01 5.03
CA LEU A 15 -18.08 39.68 4.77
C LEU A 15 -16.94 38.66 4.75
N THR A 16 -16.98 37.77 5.72
CA THR A 16 -16.16 36.58 5.92
C THR A 16 -16.32 35.59 4.77
N THR A 17 -15.23 35.24 4.08
CA THR A 17 -15.14 34.01 3.26
C THR A 17 -13.87 33.26 3.61
N VAL A 18 -13.93 32.47 4.67
CA VAL A 18 -12.97 31.39 4.93
C VAL A 18 -13.39 30.20 4.08
N SER A 19 -12.84 30.07 2.88
CA SER A 19 -13.01 28.86 2.06
C SER A 19 -12.14 27.74 2.64
N LEU A 20 -12.77 26.91 3.47
CA LEU A 20 -12.27 25.62 3.90
C LEU A 20 -12.34 24.64 2.72
N VAL A 21 -11.25 24.53 1.95
CA VAL A 21 -11.09 23.49 0.93
C VAL A 21 -10.84 22.16 1.65
N ALA A 22 -11.94 21.49 2.03
CA ALA A 22 -11.92 20.10 2.45
C ALA A 22 -11.63 19.24 1.21
N VAL A 23 -10.34 19.03 0.94
CA VAL A 23 -9.88 18.06 -0.07
C VAL A 23 -10.48 16.71 0.31
N LEU A 24 -11.41 16.28 -0.54
CA LEU A 24 -12.02 14.95 -0.58
C LEU A 24 -10.91 13.92 -0.78
N PHE A 25 -10.34 13.41 0.31
CA PHE A 25 -9.63 12.14 0.26
C PHE A 25 -10.69 11.06 0.05
N PRO A 26 -10.71 10.34 -1.08
CA PRO A 26 -11.59 9.19 -1.22
C PRO A 26 -11.18 8.18 -0.14
N SER A 27 -12.07 8.03 0.84
CA SER A 27 -11.94 7.04 1.89
C SER A 27 -11.78 5.67 1.24
N ALA A 28 -10.60 5.07 1.42
CA ALA A 28 -10.38 3.67 1.15
C ALA A 28 -11.55 2.88 1.77
N LYS A 29 -12.28 2.14 0.93
CA LYS A 29 -13.45 1.33 1.33
C LYS A 29 -13.17 0.69 2.69
N ALA A 30 -13.90 1.14 3.70
CA ALA A 30 -13.74 0.71 5.08
C ALA A 30 -13.90 -0.82 5.14
N GLN A 31 -12.77 -1.53 5.17
CA GLN A 31 -12.77 -2.95 5.48
C GLN A 31 -13.34 -3.05 6.89
N GLY A 32 -14.53 -3.65 7.03
CA GLY A 32 -15.27 -3.69 8.29
C GLY A 32 -14.36 -3.96 9.47
N ARG A 33 -14.29 -3.00 10.40
CA ARG A 33 -13.40 -3.06 11.57
C ARG A 33 -13.67 -4.36 12.33
N VAL A 34 -12.68 -5.23 12.31
CA VAL A 34 -12.67 -6.43 13.12
C VAL A 34 -12.38 -6.01 14.55
N LEU A 35 -13.41 -5.95 15.39
CA LEU A 35 -13.30 -5.67 16.81
C LEU A 35 -12.86 -6.95 17.54
N GLY A 36 -11.68 -6.93 18.16
CA GLY A 36 -11.14 -8.07 18.88
C GLY A 36 -9.80 -7.79 19.55
N ARG A 37 -9.51 -8.45 20.68
CA ARG A 37 -8.22 -8.35 21.39
C ARG A 37 -7.06 -9.04 20.65
N ARG A 38 -7.35 -10.01 19.76
CA ARG A 38 -6.36 -10.79 19.00
C ARG A 38 -6.58 -10.64 17.50
N ILE A 39 -6.17 -9.49 16.97
CA ILE A 39 -6.26 -9.20 15.53
C ILE A 39 -5.07 -9.84 14.83
N GLY A 40 -5.36 -10.72 13.88
CA GLY A 40 -4.41 -11.23 12.91
C GLY A 40 -4.60 -10.57 11.54
N ILE A 41 -3.58 -10.62 10.70
CA ILE A 41 -3.61 -10.12 9.32
C ILE A 41 -3.19 -11.26 8.39
N VAL A 42 -3.98 -11.49 7.33
CA VAL A 42 -3.66 -12.49 6.31
C VAL A 42 -2.47 -12.02 5.46
N VAL A 43 -1.44 -12.85 5.33
CA VAL A 43 -0.20 -12.54 4.59
C VAL A 43 0.09 -13.50 3.43
N ASP A 44 -0.54 -14.67 3.43
CA ASP A 44 -0.36 -15.68 2.38
C ASP A 44 -1.72 -16.13 1.82
N GLU A 45 -1.96 -15.85 0.54
CA GLU A 45 -3.23 -16.16 -0.13
C GLU A 45 -3.38 -17.65 -0.47
N ARG A 46 -2.27 -18.38 -0.56
CA ARG A 46 -2.25 -19.82 -0.91
C ARG A 46 -2.77 -20.65 0.25
N LEU A 47 -2.49 -20.19 1.47
CA LEU A 47 -2.87 -20.85 2.73
C LEU A 47 -4.11 -20.22 3.39
N SER A 48 -4.61 -19.09 2.89
CA SER A 48 -5.75 -18.35 3.46
C SER A 48 -7.13 -18.87 3.03
N VAL A 49 -7.28 -20.19 3.03
CA VAL A 49 -8.56 -20.84 2.72
C VAL A 49 -9.40 -20.99 3.99
N LEU A 50 -10.48 -20.22 4.10
CA LEU A 50 -11.43 -20.31 5.21
C LEU A 50 -12.23 -21.60 5.08
N ARG A 51 -12.14 -22.46 6.10
CA ARG A 51 -12.78 -23.77 6.14
C ARG A 51 -13.81 -23.89 7.26
N ALA A 52 -14.79 -24.76 7.08
CA ALA A 52 -15.78 -25.06 8.11
C ALA A 52 -15.19 -25.84 9.31
N SER A 53 -14.20 -26.68 9.07
CA SER A 53 -13.47 -27.47 10.07
C SER A 53 -11.95 -27.21 10.00
N PRO A 54 -11.20 -27.42 11.10
CA PRO A 54 -9.74 -27.22 11.18
C PRO A 54 -8.97 -28.40 10.57
N ASP A 55 -9.25 -28.69 9.29
CA ASP A 55 -8.66 -29.80 8.57
C ASP A 55 -8.37 -29.42 7.09
N LEU A 56 -7.40 -30.08 6.46
CA LEU A 56 -7.05 -29.87 5.05
C LEU A 56 -8.16 -30.30 4.10
N SER A 57 -8.93 -31.33 4.46
CA SER A 57 -10.09 -31.79 3.70
C SER A 57 -11.38 -31.05 4.04
N GLY A 58 -11.36 -30.22 5.09
CA GLY A 58 -12.53 -29.48 5.58
C GLY A 58 -13.16 -28.60 4.50
N LYS A 59 -14.50 -28.56 4.44
CA LYS A 59 -15.27 -27.83 3.41
C LYS A 59 -14.76 -26.39 3.24
N LEU A 60 -14.33 -26.05 2.03
CA LEU A 60 -13.92 -24.70 1.64
C LEU A 60 -15.15 -23.79 1.67
N GLN A 61 -15.07 -22.73 2.47
CA GLN A 61 -16.11 -21.71 2.52
C GLN A 61 -15.74 -20.52 1.64
N ARG A 62 -14.51 -20.01 1.77
CA ARG A 62 -14.06 -18.82 1.04
C ARG A 62 -12.54 -18.67 1.07
N ARG A 63 -11.94 -18.11 0.03
CA ARG A 63 -10.54 -17.62 0.07
C ARG A 63 -10.48 -16.19 0.61
N ILE A 64 -9.58 -15.94 1.56
CA ILE A 64 -9.41 -14.63 2.19
C ILE A 64 -8.20 -13.93 1.58
N GLY A 65 -8.41 -12.76 0.98
CA GLY A 65 -7.32 -11.99 0.37
C GLY A 65 -6.30 -11.49 1.39
N ARG A 66 -5.08 -11.25 0.92
CA ARG A 66 -3.97 -10.70 1.70
C ARG A 66 -4.29 -9.30 2.22
N GLY A 67 -3.75 -8.97 3.39
CA GLY A 67 -3.96 -7.71 4.09
C GLY A 67 -5.29 -7.65 4.84
N ARG A 68 -6.16 -8.66 4.73
CA ARG A 68 -7.43 -8.68 5.45
C ARG A 68 -7.20 -8.92 6.95
N PRO A 69 -7.73 -8.05 7.84
CA PRO A 69 -7.71 -8.33 9.27
C PRO A 69 -8.73 -9.42 9.63
N VAL A 70 -8.40 -10.23 10.62
CA VAL A 70 -9.25 -11.31 11.17
C VAL A 70 -9.15 -11.34 12.70
N ASN A 71 -10.24 -11.67 13.40
CA ASN A 71 -10.22 -11.82 14.86
C ASN A 71 -9.98 -13.30 15.17
N ILE A 72 -8.88 -13.61 15.84
CA ILE A 72 -8.55 -14.97 16.25
C ILE A 72 -9.30 -15.28 17.54
N THR A 73 -10.22 -16.26 17.47
CA THR A 73 -11.07 -16.68 18.59
C THR A 73 -10.63 -17.98 19.24
N GLY A 74 -9.77 -18.77 18.59
CA GLY A 74 -9.29 -20.04 19.11
C GLY A 74 -8.22 -20.65 18.22
N GLN A 75 -7.66 -21.78 18.65
CA GLN A 75 -6.68 -22.55 17.90
C GLN A 75 -6.96 -24.04 18.02
N HIS A 76 -6.65 -24.80 16.98
CA HIS A 76 -6.81 -26.25 16.93
C HIS A 76 -5.69 -26.86 16.09
N ARG A 77 -5.04 -27.91 16.60
CA ARG A 77 -4.05 -28.67 15.83
C ARG A 77 -4.75 -29.87 15.20
N SER A 78 -4.69 -29.99 13.87
CA SER A 78 -5.22 -31.15 13.16
C SER A 78 -4.41 -32.42 13.49
N ARG A 79 -4.96 -33.59 13.13
CA ARG A 79 -4.26 -34.88 13.21
C ARG A 79 -2.94 -34.88 12.42
N ASP A 80 -2.91 -34.14 11.31
CA ASP A 80 -1.70 -33.96 10.48
C ASP A 80 -0.69 -32.96 11.07
N GLY A 81 -0.88 -32.51 12.32
CA GLY A 81 0.02 -31.57 13.00
C GLY A 81 -0.13 -30.10 12.57
N VAL A 82 -0.92 -29.81 11.53
CA VAL A 82 -1.17 -28.44 11.05
C VAL A 82 -1.98 -27.64 12.08
N LEU A 83 -1.53 -26.44 12.38
CA LEU A 83 -2.19 -25.56 13.35
C LEU A 83 -3.15 -24.59 12.64
N TYR A 84 -4.41 -24.64 13.04
CA TYR A 84 -5.47 -23.77 12.56
C TYR A 84 -5.86 -22.75 13.62
N TYR A 85 -6.22 -21.56 13.17
CA TYR A 85 -6.93 -20.54 13.95
C TYR A 85 -8.40 -20.53 13.59
N SER A 86 -9.23 -20.58 14.62
CA SER A 86 -10.64 -20.19 14.50
C SER A 86 -10.66 -18.67 14.38
N VAL A 87 -11.26 -18.17 13.31
CA VAL A 87 -11.27 -16.75 12.98
C VAL A 87 -12.67 -16.23 12.68
N LYS A 88 -12.90 -14.96 13.05
CA LYS A 88 -14.02 -14.16 12.56
C LYS A 88 -13.48 -13.12 11.58
N VAL A 89 -13.90 -13.18 10.32
CA VAL A 89 -13.53 -12.23 9.26
C VAL A 89 -14.52 -11.06 9.21
N THR A 90 -15.81 -11.36 9.42
CA THR A 90 -16.89 -10.38 9.56
C THR A 90 -17.87 -10.89 10.63
N ARG A 91 -18.93 -10.15 10.94
CA ARG A 91 -20.01 -10.63 11.82
C ARG A 91 -20.67 -11.92 11.32
N ARG A 92 -20.76 -12.11 9.99
CA ARG A 92 -21.42 -13.27 9.35
C ARG A 92 -20.44 -14.30 8.78
N THR A 93 -19.14 -14.02 8.80
CA THR A 93 -18.12 -14.88 8.19
C THR A 93 -17.11 -15.32 9.23
N ARG A 94 -17.16 -16.62 9.56
CA ARG A 94 -16.26 -17.30 10.51
C ARG A 94 -15.84 -18.64 9.94
N GLY A 95 -14.72 -19.16 10.43
CA GLY A 95 -14.22 -20.47 10.03
C GLY A 95 -12.80 -20.67 10.54
N TRP A 96 -12.10 -21.60 9.91
CA TRP A 96 -10.73 -21.97 10.27
C TRP A 96 -9.76 -21.57 9.17
N LEU A 97 -8.63 -20.98 9.57
CA LEU A 97 -7.51 -20.63 8.69
C LEU A 97 -6.23 -21.26 9.23
N GLN A 98 -5.32 -21.67 8.35
CA GLN A 98 -3.99 -22.11 8.80
C GLN A 98 -3.24 -20.95 9.47
N LYS A 99 -2.53 -21.25 10.56
CA LYS A 99 -1.71 -20.27 11.30
C LYS A 99 -0.72 -19.59 10.37
N GLU A 100 -0.14 -20.33 9.45
CA GLU A 100 0.92 -19.88 8.56
C GLU A 100 0.43 -18.74 7.64
N ALA A 101 -0.87 -18.71 7.32
CA ALA A 101 -1.49 -17.65 6.54
C ALA A 101 -1.63 -16.32 7.30
N ILE A 102 -1.47 -16.30 8.63
CA ILE A 102 -1.84 -15.16 9.50
C ILE A 102 -0.67 -14.71 10.38
N ILE A 103 -0.30 -13.43 10.31
CA ILE A 103 0.55 -12.79 11.32
C ILE A 103 -0.31 -12.13 12.39
N VAL A 104 0.28 -11.93 13.57
CA VAL A 104 -0.32 -11.23 14.71
C VAL A 104 0.68 -10.14 15.13
N PRO A 105 0.38 -8.85 14.93
CA PRO A 105 1.31 -7.74 15.20
C PRO A 105 1.96 -7.72 16.59
N ARG A 106 1.24 -8.22 17.61
CA ARG A 106 1.68 -8.25 19.01
C ARG A 106 2.40 -9.55 19.40
N ARG A 107 2.59 -10.49 18.47
CA ARG A 107 3.28 -11.74 18.72
C ARG A 107 4.74 -11.60 18.30
N ALA A 108 5.65 -11.91 19.21
CA ALA A 108 7.08 -11.94 18.93
C ALA A 108 7.40 -12.87 17.74
N GLY A 109 8.32 -12.45 16.88
CA GLY A 109 8.81 -13.21 15.73
C GLY A 109 7.90 -13.20 14.50
N ASP A 110 6.69 -12.63 14.56
CA ASP A 110 5.84 -12.54 13.37
C ASP A 110 6.30 -11.47 12.37
N ASP A 111 7.01 -10.44 12.85
CA ASP A 111 7.67 -9.46 11.99
C ASP A 111 8.81 -10.13 11.21
N GLU A 112 9.70 -10.85 11.87
CA GLU A 112 10.76 -11.64 11.22
C GLU A 112 10.18 -12.66 10.24
N ARG A 113 9.09 -13.34 10.62
CA ARG A 113 8.41 -14.30 9.75
C ARG A 113 7.87 -13.64 8.49
N LEU A 114 7.24 -12.45 8.62
CA LEU A 114 6.79 -11.71 7.45
C LEU A 114 7.95 -11.19 6.61
N LEU A 115 9.06 -10.77 7.22
CA LEU A 115 10.27 -10.39 6.48
C LEU A 115 10.81 -11.56 5.65
N ARG A 116 10.86 -12.78 6.20
CA ARG A 116 11.23 -13.98 5.43
C ARG A 116 10.31 -14.20 4.23
N LEU A 117 8.99 -14.04 4.42
CA LEU A 117 8.01 -14.14 3.32
C LEU A 117 8.17 -13.02 2.28
N ILE A 118 8.56 -11.81 2.67
CA ILE A 118 8.84 -10.70 1.75
C ILE A 118 10.06 -11.02 0.88
N ASN A 119 11.14 -11.52 1.49
CA ASN A 119 12.37 -11.89 0.77
C ASN A 119 12.10 -13.01 -0.24
N ALA A 120 11.29 -14.01 0.13
CA ALA A 120 10.92 -15.12 -0.75
C ALA A 120 9.89 -14.75 -1.83
N SER A 121 9.18 -13.62 -1.69
CA SER A 121 8.22 -13.17 -2.70
C SER A 121 8.90 -12.48 -3.86
N ALA A 122 8.30 -12.60 -5.05
CA ALA A 122 8.67 -11.81 -6.22
C ALA A 122 7.59 -10.76 -6.54
N GLU A 123 7.96 -9.79 -7.36
CA GLU A 123 7.03 -8.87 -8.03
C GLU A 123 6.06 -8.14 -7.09
N PHE A 124 4.79 -8.04 -7.49
CA PHE A 124 3.72 -7.39 -6.75
C PHE A 124 3.48 -8.01 -5.37
N GLU A 125 3.73 -9.31 -5.18
CA GLU A 125 3.56 -9.94 -3.87
C GLU A 125 4.52 -9.37 -2.84
N ARG A 126 5.77 -9.13 -3.24
CA ARG A 126 6.78 -8.50 -2.39
C ARG A 126 6.33 -7.11 -1.95
N VAL A 127 5.83 -6.30 -2.89
CA VAL A 127 5.29 -4.95 -2.62
C VAL A 127 4.12 -5.02 -1.63
N ALA A 128 3.14 -5.90 -1.88
CA ALA A 128 1.96 -6.02 -1.04
C ALA A 128 2.30 -6.53 0.38
N ARG A 129 3.19 -7.52 0.52
CA ARG A 129 3.64 -8.03 1.82
C ARG A 129 4.47 -6.98 2.57
N ALA A 130 5.35 -6.25 1.88
CA ALA A 130 6.10 -5.15 2.49
C ALA A 130 5.16 -4.06 3.01
N ARG A 131 4.11 -3.70 2.24
CA ARG A 131 3.11 -2.73 2.71
C ARG A 131 2.37 -3.21 3.96
N ILE A 132 2.00 -4.50 4.02
CA ILE A 132 1.38 -5.08 5.22
C ILE A 132 2.33 -4.97 6.41
N PHE A 133 3.60 -5.32 6.24
CA PHE A 133 4.59 -5.22 7.31
C PHE A 133 4.67 -3.80 7.86
N LEU A 134 4.81 -2.81 6.97
CA LEU A 134 4.97 -1.41 7.36
C LEU A 134 3.74 -0.86 8.09
N ASN A 135 2.56 -1.42 7.86
CA ASN A 135 1.33 -1.05 8.56
C ASN A 135 1.15 -1.84 9.87
N ALA A 136 1.53 -3.11 9.87
CA ALA A 136 1.34 -4.03 10.99
C ALA A 136 2.37 -3.82 12.12
N PHE A 137 3.62 -3.50 11.76
CA PHE A 137 4.75 -3.43 12.69
C PHE A 137 5.43 -2.06 12.67
N PRO A 138 4.76 -0.99 13.14
CA PRO A 138 5.31 0.36 13.10
C PRO A 138 6.59 0.53 13.94
N HIS A 139 6.76 -0.27 14.99
CA HIS A 139 7.89 -0.20 15.93
C HIS A 139 8.94 -1.30 15.73
N SER A 140 8.82 -2.15 14.69
CA SER A 140 9.81 -3.21 14.47
C SER A 140 11.16 -2.61 14.04
N PRO A 141 12.29 -3.07 14.60
CA PRO A 141 13.62 -2.64 14.19
C PRO A 141 13.94 -3.03 12.74
N LEU A 142 13.20 -3.97 12.16
CA LEU A 142 13.36 -4.44 10.77
C LEU A 142 12.72 -3.48 9.74
N ARG A 143 12.06 -2.42 10.20
CA ARG A 143 11.34 -1.49 9.34
C ARG A 143 12.21 -0.79 8.27
N PRO A 144 13.45 -0.32 8.55
CA PRO A 144 14.32 0.26 7.52
C PRO A 144 14.63 -0.75 6.41
N ARG A 145 14.88 -2.01 6.79
CA ARG A 145 15.12 -3.11 5.85
C ARG A 145 13.93 -3.36 4.95
N VAL A 146 12.71 -3.36 5.49
CA VAL A 146 11.48 -3.55 4.71
C VAL A 146 11.18 -2.36 3.80
N LEU A 147 11.44 -1.12 4.24
CA LEU A 147 11.32 0.06 3.38
C LEU A 147 12.24 -0.01 2.17
N LEU A 148 13.47 -0.50 2.37
CA LEU A 148 14.44 -0.66 1.30
C LEU A 148 13.94 -1.70 0.29
N LEU A 149 13.53 -2.87 0.78
CA LEU A 149 12.93 -3.93 -0.05
C LEU A 149 11.70 -3.46 -0.82
N LEU A 150 10.84 -2.64 -0.21
CA LEU A 150 9.69 -2.04 -0.88
C LEU A 150 10.12 -1.13 -2.04
N GLY A 151 11.14 -0.30 -1.82
CA GLY A 151 11.63 0.62 -2.85
C GLY A 151 12.30 -0.11 -4.00
N ASP A 152 13.14 -1.09 -3.71
CA ASP A 152 13.79 -1.91 -4.75
C ASP A 152 12.76 -2.72 -5.55
N ALA A 153 11.75 -3.28 -4.87
CA ALA A 153 10.65 -3.99 -5.54
C ALA A 153 9.78 -3.06 -6.40
N ALA A 154 9.54 -1.83 -5.94
CA ALA A 154 8.83 -0.82 -6.71
C ALA A 154 9.63 -0.42 -7.95
N GLU A 155 10.94 -0.21 -7.84
CA GLU A 155 11.76 0.11 -9.01
C GLU A 155 11.79 -1.02 -10.04
N GLN A 156 11.95 -2.27 -9.59
CA GLN A 156 11.86 -3.43 -10.48
C GLN A 156 10.49 -3.52 -11.17
N ALA A 157 9.42 -3.16 -10.47
CA ALA A 157 8.09 -3.09 -11.06
C ALA A 157 7.99 -1.97 -12.10
N ALA A 158 8.63 -0.82 -11.89
CA ALA A 158 8.64 0.30 -12.84
C ALA A 158 9.19 -0.13 -14.21
N VAL A 159 10.31 -0.85 -14.22
CA VAL A 159 10.93 -1.41 -15.44
C VAL A 159 9.93 -2.30 -16.19
N ARG A 160 9.28 -3.24 -15.49
CA ARG A 160 8.32 -4.17 -16.12
C ARG A 160 7.06 -3.47 -16.61
N LEU A 161 6.52 -2.56 -15.82
CA LEU A 161 5.36 -1.76 -16.20
C LEU A 161 5.65 -0.92 -17.44
N SER A 162 6.90 -0.44 -17.61
CA SER A 162 7.31 0.29 -18.80
C SER A 162 7.26 -0.59 -20.04
N HIS A 163 7.80 -1.82 -19.94
CA HIS A 163 7.73 -2.81 -21.02
C HIS A 163 6.30 -3.26 -21.31
N ASP A 164 5.46 -3.43 -20.30
CA ASP A 164 4.07 -3.83 -20.50
C ASP A 164 3.24 -2.71 -21.12
N ALA A 165 3.45 -1.47 -20.70
CA ALA A 165 2.80 -0.29 -21.25
C ALA A 165 3.20 -0.08 -22.72
N SER A 166 4.50 -0.14 -23.04
CA SER A 166 4.97 0.02 -24.42
C SER A 166 4.45 -1.05 -25.37
N ARG A 167 4.21 -2.28 -24.88
CA ARG A 167 3.60 -3.36 -25.67
C ARG A 167 2.11 -3.19 -25.89
N ARG A 168 1.40 -2.54 -24.96
CA ARG A 168 -0.07 -2.43 -24.97
C ARG A 168 -0.57 -1.12 -25.56
N LEU A 169 0.23 -0.06 -25.49
CA LEU A 169 -0.12 1.26 -25.99
C LEU A 169 0.44 1.41 -27.41
N SER A 170 -0.42 1.30 -28.42
CA SER A 170 -0.04 1.51 -29.81
C SER A 170 0.24 2.98 -30.07
N THR A 171 1.37 3.29 -30.70
CA THR A 171 1.73 4.69 -31.03
C THR A 171 0.73 5.30 -32.02
N ASP A 172 0.25 4.49 -32.97
CA ASP A 172 -0.69 4.93 -34.00
C ASP A 172 -2.06 5.27 -33.41
N GLU A 173 -2.55 4.43 -32.49
CA GLU A 173 -3.81 4.68 -31.76
C GLU A 173 -3.72 5.91 -30.85
N MET A 174 -2.55 6.13 -30.22
CA MET A 174 -2.32 7.30 -29.39
C MET A 174 -2.32 8.59 -30.21
N GLN A 175 -1.70 8.57 -31.39
CA GLN A 175 -1.66 9.73 -32.30
C GLN A 175 -3.04 10.02 -32.91
N ALA A 176 -3.81 8.99 -33.28
CA ALA A 176 -5.12 9.14 -33.90
C ALA A 176 -6.16 9.83 -32.98
N ASN A 177 -6.05 9.65 -31.67
CA ASN A 177 -7.00 10.20 -30.71
C ASN A 177 -6.67 11.64 -30.27
N GLY A 178 -5.54 12.21 -30.71
CA GLY A 178 -5.12 13.59 -30.44
C GLY A 178 -4.71 13.91 -28.98
N ALA A 179 -4.72 12.93 -28.08
CA ALA A 179 -4.30 13.13 -26.69
C ALA A 179 -2.76 13.05 -26.54
N PRO A 180 -2.14 13.80 -25.61
CA PRO A 180 -0.70 13.72 -25.37
C PRO A 180 -0.27 12.31 -24.94
N VAL A 181 0.83 11.80 -25.49
CA VAL A 181 1.35 10.43 -25.25
C VAL A 181 1.49 10.11 -23.77
N PHE A 182 2.01 11.04 -22.96
CA PHE A 182 2.18 10.83 -21.52
C PHE A 182 0.87 10.51 -20.80
N SER A 183 -0.28 10.99 -21.31
CA SER A 183 -1.60 10.74 -20.72
C SER A 183 -1.95 9.26 -20.76
N TYR A 184 -1.60 8.55 -21.83
CA TYR A 184 -1.83 7.11 -21.94
C TYR A 184 -1.02 6.31 -20.94
N TYR A 185 0.24 6.70 -20.74
CA TYR A 185 1.12 6.04 -19.78
C TYR A 185 0.67 6.30 -18.33
N LEU A 186 0.28 7.54 -18.00
CA LEU A 186 -0.22 7.85 -16.66
C LEU A 186 -1.56 7.19 -16.35
N ASN A 187 -2.39 6.93 -17.37
CA ASN A 187 -3.64 6.19 -17.24
C ASN A 187 -3.49 4.67 -17.50
N TYR A 188 -2.27 4.17 -17.56
CA TYR A 188 -2.03 2.73 -17.77
C TYR A 188 -2.56 1.91 -16.57
N GLY A 189 -3.55 1.06 -16.81
CA GLY A 189 -4.22 0.28 -15.76
C GLY A 189 -3.30 -0.67 -14.97
N GLY A 190 -2.10 -0.99 -15.48
CA GLY A 190 -1.10 -1.75 -14.72
C GLY A 190 -0.61 -1.04 -13.44
N LEU A 191 -0.73 0.29 -13.38
CA LEU A 191 -0.34 1.11 -12.24
C LEU A 191 -1.29 0.94 -11.04
N ASP A 192 -2.57 0.63 -11.28
CA ASP A 192 -3.63 0.58 -10.27
C ASP A 192 -3.29 -0.25 -9.05
N ARG A 193 -2.78 -1.46 -9.27
CA ARG A 193 -2.51 -2.41 -8.18
C ARG A 193 -1.44 -1.86 -7.24
N TYR A 194 -0.46 -1.13 -7.77
CA TYR A 194 0.63 -0.50 -7.01
C TYR A 194 0.18 0.79 -6.35
N ASN A 195 -0.62 1.61 -7.05
CA ASN A 195 -1.23 2.82 -6.50
C ASN A 195 -2.08 2.51 -5.25
N ARG A 196 -2.84 1.40 -5.27
CA ARG A 196 -3.59 0.90 -4.09
C ARG A 196 -2.69 0.48 -2.93
N GLN A 197 -1.44 0.13 -3.19
CA GLN A 197 -0.41 -0.11 -2.17
C GLN A 197 0.37 1.15 -1.81
N GLY A 198 -0.03 2.34 -2.28
CA GLY A 198 0.69 3.59 -2.03
C GLY A 198 2.09 3.64 -2.66
N VAL A 199 2.31 2.89 -3.74
CA VAL A 199 3.52 2.95 -4.56
C VAL A 199 3.18 3.73 -5.82
N ARG A 200 3.84 4.88 -6.00
CA ARG A 200 3.62 5.79 -7.12
C ARG A 200 4.81 5.79 -8.06
N PHE A 201 4.52 6.06 -9.33
CA PHE A 201 5.51 6.11 -10.39
C PHE A 201 5.44 7.46 -11.11
N ALA A 202 6.61 8.03 -11.40
CA ALA A 202 6.76 9.12 -12.33
C ALA A 202 6.96 8.53 -13.74
N TYR A 203 6.46 9.23 -14.76
CA TYR A 203 6.71 8.91 -16.16
C TYR A 203 7.78 9.84 -16.71
N ASP A 204 8.85 9.26 -17.25
CA ASP A 204 9.88 9.96 -18.01
C ASP A 204 9.46 9.94 -19.48
N SER A 205 9.17 11.11 -20.04
CA SER A 205 8.74 11.27 -21.44
C SER A 205 9.85 10.97 -22.44
N ASP A 206 11.09 11.25 -22.08
CA ASP A 206 12.25 11.15 -22.96
C ASP A 206 12.62 9.68 -23.14
N GLN A 207 12.60 8.93 -22.03
CA GLN A 207 12.87 7.49 -22.05
C GLN A 207 11.62 6.63 -22.26
N ARG A 208 10.42 7.23 -22.19
CA ARG A 208 9.11 6.56 -22.19
C ARG A 208 9.02 5.45 -21.14
N LYS A 209 9.55 5.70 -19.95
CA LYS A 209 9.64 4.72 -18.85
C LYS A 209 9.01 5.24 -17.59
N PHE A 210 8.53 4.31 -16.77
CA PHE A 210 8.17 4.58 -15.39
C PHE A 210 9.41 4.49 -14.49
N HIS A 211 9.46 5.40 -13.52
CA HIS A 211 10.40 5.37 -12.40
C HIS A 211 9.64 5.40 -11.10
N TYR A 212 10.09 4.65 -10.09
CA TYR A 212 9.51 4.77 -8.75
C TYR A 212 9.78 6.18 -8.19
N GLU A 213 8.81 6.81 -7.53
CA GLU A 213 9.02 8.15 -6.93
C GLU A 213 9.98 8.15 -5.71
N GLY A 214 10.41 6.97 -5.24
CA GLY A 214 11.40 6.87 -4.16
C GLY A 214 10.85 7.20 -2.76
N ALA A 215 9.53 7.17 -2.56
CA ALA A 215 8.90 7.53 -1.28
C ALA A 215 9.43 6.72 -0.08
N SER A 216 9.67 5.42 -0.25
CA SER A 216 10.21 4.56 0.81
C SER A 216 11.67 4.92 1.14
N TRP A 217 12.50 5.20 0.14
CA TRP A 217 13.89 5.61 0.34
C TRP A 217 13.99 6.96 1.04
N ARG A 218 13.17 7.93 0.63
CA ARG A 218 13.03 9.22 1.34
C ARG A 218 12.59 9.03 2.79
N GLU A 219 11.70 8.08 3.05
CA GLU A 219 11.30 7.74 4.42
C GLU A 219 12.47 7.16 5.23
N ILE A 220 13.29 6.27 4.65
CA ILE A 220 14.49 5.72 5.31
C ILE A 220 15.42 6.84 5.72
N ILE A 221 15.78 7.73 4.79
CA ILE A 221 16.72 8.83 5.04
C ILE A 221 16.18 9.75 6.14
N ARG A 222 14.87 10.04 6.12
CA ARG A 222 14.24 10.94 7.08
C ARG A 222 14.08 10.34 8.47
N ARG A 223 13.66 9.08 8.58
CA ARG A 223 13.30 8.44 9.87
C ARG A 223 14.41 7.57 10.45
N TYR A 224 15.30 7.05 9.61
CA TYR A 224 16.37 6.12 9.97
C TYR A 224 17.72 6.57 9.40
N PRO A 225 18.14 7.83 9.57
CA PRO A 225 19.31 8.39 8.87
C PRO A 225 20.65 7.68 9.15
N ARG A 226 20.73 6.96 10.28
CA ARG A 226 21.92 6.23 10.76
C ARG A 226 21.90 4.73 10.43
N SER A 227 20.84 4.21 9.81
CA SER A 227 20.78 2.80 9.46
C SER A 227 21.64 2.51 8.21
N PRO A 228 22.16 1.28 8.03
CA PRO A 228 22.91 0.93 6.83
C PRO A 228 22.07 1.06 5.54
N GLU A 229 20.75 0.87 5.64
CA GLU A 229 19.82 1.08 4.53
C GLU A 229 19.74 2.56 4.10
N ALA A 230 20.04 3.52 4.98
CA ALA A 230 20.02 4.93 4.61
C ALA A 230 21.10 5.28 3.58
N ALA A 231 22.29 4.67 3.68
CA ALA A 231 23.34 4.84 2.68
C ALA A 231 22.88 4.32 1.30
N GLN A 232 22.25 3.15 1.27
CA GLN A 232 21.68 2.58 0.05
C GLN A 232 20.56 3.45 -0.51
N ALA A 233 19.64 3.91 0.34
CA ALA A 233 18.54 4.80 -0.05
C ALA A 233 19.03 6.11 -0.68
N ARG A 234 20.13 6.70 -0.16
CA ARG A 234 20.75 7.90 -0.76
C ARG A 234 21.31 7.59 -2.14
N ALA A 235 22.03 6.48 -2.29
CA ALA A 235 22.59 6.06 -3.58
C ALA A 235 21.48 5.83 -4.64
N ARG A 236 20.32 5.29 -4.24
CA ARG A 236 19.18 5.09 -5.15
C ARG A 236 18.49 6.39 -5.60
N LEU A 237 18.55 7.44 -4.79
CA LEU A 237 17.92 8.72 -5.09
C LEU A 237 18.83 9.69 -5.85
N ALA A 238 20.15 9.54 -5.75
CA ALA A 238 21.11 10.46 -6.38
C ALA A 238 20.88 10.66 -7.90
N PRO A 239 20.66 9.61 -8.71
CA PRO A 239 20.44 9.76 -10.16
C PRO A 239 19.11 10.44 -10.52
N ARG A 240 18.23 10.69 -9.55
CA ARG A 240 16.85 11.17 -9.79
C ARG A 240 16.64 12.63 -9.48
N ALA A 241 17.60 13.28 -8.84
CA ALA A 241 17.54 14.73 -8.60
C ALA A 241 17.63 15.53 -9.92
N GLU A 242 18.08 14.89 -11.00
CA GLU A 242 18.29 15.47 -12.32
C GLU A 242 17.08 15.32 -13.26
N ILE A 243 16.11 14.46 -12.91
CA ILE A 243 14.86 14.27 -13.67
C ILE A 243 13.83 15.25 -13.12
N LYS A 244 13.77 16.46 -13.70
CA LYS A 244 12.78 17.49 -13.38
C LYS A 244 12.08 17.99 -14.63
#